data_AF-A0A840J2G7-F1
#
_entry.id   AF-A0A840J2G7-F1
#
_cell.length_a   1.000
_cell.length_b   1.000
_cell.length_c   1.000
_cell.angle_alpha   90.00
_cell.angle_beta   90.00
_cell.angle_gamma   90.00
#
_symmetry.space_group_name_H-M   'P 1'
#
loop_
_entity.id
_entity.type
_entity.pdbx_description
1 polymer ?
#
loop_
_entity_poly.entity_id
_entity_poly.type
_entity_poly.pdbx_seq_one_letter_code
_entity_poly.pdbx_strand_id
1 'polypeptide(L)'
;MVISHLLDPESDDTAVLRELEDAVARGSLGGATWRTRGEITELFGGLELIEPGLTELVHWWPDGPRLKPLTVAHRIIAGGIGRKP
;
A
#
# COMPACT_ATOMS: atom_id res chain seq x y z
N MET A 1 -8.96 -7.33 -12.13
CA MET A 1 -7.95 -6.25 -12.18
C MET A 1 -7.10 -6.32 -10.94
N VAL A 2 -5.79 -6.07 -11.06
CA VAL A 2 -4.85 -6.07 -9.93
C VAL A 2 -4.16 -4.72 -9.90
N ILE A 3 -4.10 -4.10 -8.72
CA ILE A 3 -3.41 -2.82 -8.50
C ILE A 3 -2.48 -2.97 -7.30
N SER A 4 -1.26 -2.45 -7.44
CA SER A 4 -0.31 -2.19 -6.35
C SER A 4 0.09 -0.72 -6.44
N HIS A 5 0.08 0.00 -5.33
CA HIS A 5 0.34 1.44 -5.33
C HIS A 5 0.99 1.90 -4.02
N LEU A 6 1.72 3.01 -4.10
CA LEU A 6 2.17 3.72 -2.90
C LEU A 6 0.98 4.27 -2.13
N LEU A 7 0.86 3.83 -0.90
CA LEU A 7 -0.14 4.25 0.06
C LEU A 7 0.40 5.43 0.85
N ASP A 8 -0.29 6.55 0.79
CA ASP A 8 -0.18 7.58 1.81
C ASP A 8 -0.85 7.04 3.10
N PRO A 9 -0.09 6.83 4.19
CA PRO A 9 -0.65 6.30 5.43
C PRO A 9 -1.51 7.32 6.18
N GLU A 10 -1.59 8.58 5.71
CA GLU A 10 -2.34 9.67 6.35
C GLU A 10 -1.99 9.81 7.84
N SER A 11 -0.71 9.57 8.17
CA SER A 11 -0.22 9.47 9.54
C SER A 11 0.38 10.78 10.03
N ASP A 12 -0.10 11.28 11.17
CA ASP A 12 0.50 12.43 11.88
C ASP A 12 1.78 12.08 12.66
N ASP A 13 2.20 10.81 12.67
CA ASP A 13 3.43 10.37 13.35
C ASP A 13 4.70 10.83 12.60
N THR A 14 5.36 11.82 13.18
CA THR A 14 6.61 12.41 12.68
C THR A 14 7.75 11.42 12.43
N ALA A 15 7.81 10.29 13.14
CA ALA A 15 8.85 9.29 12.93
C ALA A 15 8.59 8.47 11.67
N VAL A 16 7.32 8.12 11.43
CA VAL A 16 6.87 7.41 10.22
C VAL A 16 7.08 8.30 9.00
N LEU A 17 6.73 9.59 9.09
CA LEU A 17 6.93 10.57 8.02
C LEU A 17 8.41 10.68 7.62
N ARG A 18 9.34 10.74 8.59
CA ARG A 18 10.79 10.78 8.29
C ARG A 18 11.29 9.51 7.61
N GLU A 19 10.84 8.34 8.05
CA GLU A 19 11.25 7.07 7.44
C GLU A 19 10.76 6.95 5.98
N LEU A 20 9.57 7.51 5.71
CA LEU A 20 8.96 7.66 4.40
C LEU A 20 9.73 8.64 3.50
N GLU A 21 10.03 9.85 4.00
CA GLU A 21 10.83 10.86 3.31
C GLU A 21 12.20 10.29 2.89
N ASP A 22 12.88 9.61 3.82
CA ASP A 22 14.15 8.95 3.57
C ASP A 22 14.03 7.85 2.50
N ALA A 23 12.94 7.07 2.50
CA ALA A 23 12.71 6.02 1.51
C ALA A 23 12.46 6.60 0.10
N VAL A 24 11.74 7.73 0.01
CA VAL A 24 11.56 8.49 -1.23
C VAL A 24 12.88 9.06 -1.74
N ALA A 25 13.64 9.71 -0.84
CA ALA A 25 14.91 10.36 -1.16
C ALA A 25 15.98 9.38 -1.68
N ARG A 26 15.93 8.11 -1.23
CA ARG A 26 16.79 7.03 -1.73
C ARG A 26 16.49 6.59 -3.17
N GLY A 27 15.56 7.23 -3.87
CA GLY A 27 15.41 7.14 -5.33
C GLY A 27 14.77 5.84 -5.84
N SER A 28 14.30 4.94 -4.97
CA SER A 28 13.66 3.68 -5.37
C SER A 28 12.24 3.86 -5.95
N LEU A 29 11.68 5.07 -5.89
CA LEU A 29 10.27 5.37 -6.22
C LEU A 29 10.13 6.40 -7.34
N GLY A 30 11.15 6.53 -8.20
CA GLY A 30 11.23 7.54 -9.26
C GLY A 30 9.99 7.55 -10.17
N GLY A 31 9.08 8.49 -9.92
CA GLY A 31 7.85 8.71 -10.69
C GLY A 31 6.57 8.08 -10.12
N ALA A 32 6.63 7.37 -9.00
CA ALA A 32 5.43 6.86 -8.34
C ALA A 32 4.74 7.99 -7.56
N THR A 33 3.43 8.14 -7.74
CA THR A 33 2.61 9.07 -6.97
C THR A 33 2.16 8.42 -5.67
N TRP A 34 1.99 9.22 -4.62
CA TRP A 34 1.33 8.81 -3.38
C TRP A 34 -0.18 8.90 -3.57
N ARG A 35 -0.93 7.94 -3.01
CA ARG A 35 -2.38 7.98 -2.98
C ARG A 35 -2.92 7.50 -1.63
N THR A 36 -3.98 8.12 -1.15
CA THR A 36 -4.72 7.64 0.02
C THR A 36 -5.39 6.31 -0.28
N ARG A 37 -5.86 5.62 0.76
CA ARG A 37 -6.63 4.38 0.59
C ARG A 37 -7.89 4.61 -0.25
N GLY A 38 -8.55 5.75 -0.09
CA GLY A 38 -9.71 6.14 -0.87
C GLY A 38 -9.39 6.28 -2.35
N GLU A 39 -8.36 7.05 -2.68
CA GLU A 39 -7.93 7.27 -4.08
C GLU A 39 -7.52 5.97 -4.77
N ILE A 40 -6.82 5.06 -4.08
CA ILE A 40 -6.47 3.75 -4.66
C ILE A 40 -7.74 2.90 -4.88
N THR A 41 -8.70 2.96 -3.95
CA THR A 41 -9.98 2.24 -4.08
C THR A 41 -10.77 2.73 -5.29
N GLU A 42 -10.77 4.04 -5.56
CA GLU A 42 -11.43 4.63 -6.73
C GLU A 42 -10.84 4.14 -8.06
N LEU A 43 -9.55 3.82 -8.10
CA LEU A 43 -8.92 3.23 -9.31
C LEU A 43 -9.58 1.90 -9.71
N PHE A 44 -10.18 1.18 -8.77
CA PHE A 44 -10.92 -0.05 -9.06
C PHE A 44 -12.22 0.19 -9.82
N GLY A 45 -12.68 1.44 -9.97
CA GLY A 45 -13.82 1.77 -10.83
C GLY A 45 -15.12 1.07 -10.43
N GLY A 46 -15.32 0.85 -9.12
CA GLY A 46 -16.52 0.17 -8.60
C GLY A 46 -16.56 -1.34 -8.79
N LEU A 47 -15.44 -1.98 -9.19
CA LEU A 47 -15.35 -3.45 -9.21
C LEU A 47 -15.50 -4.04 -7.80
N GLU A 48 -16.04 -5.26 -7.72
CA GLU A 48 -16.13 -6.02 -6.47
C GLU A 48 -14.71 -6.37 -6.00
N LEU A 49 -14.30 -5.83 -4.86
CA LEU A 49 -13.00 -6.13 -4.26
C LEU A 49 -13.04 -7.50 -3.57
N ILE A 50 -12.09 -8.37 -3.91
CA ILE A 50 -11.92 -9.66 -3.26
C ILE A 50 -11.28 -9.44 -1.89
N GLU A 51 -11.85 -10.08 -0.85
CA GLU A 51 -11.32 -10.06 0.52
C GLU A 51 -9.82 -10.38 0.57
N PRO A 52 -9.03 -9.65 1.39
CA PRO A 52 -9.42 -8.62 2.37
C PRO A 52 -9.69 -7.21 1.77
N GLY A 53 -9.85 -7.10 0.46
CA GLY A 53 -10.02 -5.83 -0.24
C GLY A 53 -8.70 -5.15 -0.55
N LEU A 54 -8.65 -3.83 -0.38
CA LEU A 54 -7.42 -3.05 -0.48
C LEU A 54 -6.73 -3.02 0.89
N THR A 55 -5.51 -3.53 0.98
CA THR A 55 -4.69 -3.50 2.19
C THR A 55 -3.20 -3.45 1.84
N GLU A 56 -2.33 -3.18 2.81
CA GLU A 56 -0.89 -3.34 2.68
C GLU A 56 -0.55 -4.76 2.21
N LEU A 57 0.28 -4.90 1.17
CA LEU A 57 0.49 -6.19 0.50
C LEU A 57 0.98 -7.29 1.45
N VAL A 58 1.74 -6.92 2.48
CA VAL A 58 2.23 -7.84 3.53
C VAL A 58 1.09 -8.52 4.31
N HIS A 59 -0.14 -8.01 4.24
CA HIS A 59 -1.31 -8.52 4.94
C HIS A 59 -2.29 -9.30 4.04
N TRP A 60 -2.19 -9.19 2.70
CA TRP A 60 -3.23 -9.71 1.80
C TRP A 60 -3.30 -11.24 1.82
N TRP A 61 -2.16 -11.92 1.68
CA TRP A 61 -2.06 -13.37 1.84
C TRP A 61 -0.66 -13.72 2.35
N PRO A 62 -0.42 -13.63 3.67
CA PRO A 62 0.91 -13.88 4.21
C PRO A 62 1.27 -15.37 4.13
N ASP A 63 2.52 -15.67 3.76
CA ASP A 63 3.06 -17.04 3.66
C ASP A 63 3.20 -17.76 5.02
N GLY A 64 2.86 -17.09 6.13
CA GLY A 64 2.96 -17.65 7.48
C GLY A 64 3.07 -16.56 8.57
N PRO A 65 3.37 -16.95 9.81
CA PRO A 65 3.55 -16.00 10.90
C PRO A 65 4.71 -15.06 10.61
N ARG A 66 4.52 -13.78 10.92
CA ARG A 66 5.54 -12.75 10.71
C ARG A 66 6.66 -12.89 11.76
N LEU A 67 7.87 -13.21 11.30
CA LEU A 67 9.06 -13.40 12.17
C LEU A 67 9.91 -12.14 12.35
N LYS A 68 9.68 -11.10 11.55
CA LYS A 68 10.44 -9.83 11.57
C LYS A 68 9.48 -8.63 11.59
N PRO A 69 9.87 -7.48 12.17
CA PRO A 69 9.06 -6.26 12.09
C PRO A 69 8.78 -5.82 10.65
N LEU A 70 7.72 -5.04 10.46
CA LEU A 70 7.40 -4.43 9.16
C LEU A 70 8.46 -3.39 8.79
N THR A 71 8.95 -3.45 7.55
CA THR A 71 9.78 -2.41 6.95
C THR A 71 8.91 -1.25 6.50
N VAL A 72 9.51 -0.09 6.16
CA VAL A 72 8.79 1.00 5.49
C VAL A 72 8.01 0.50 4.29
N ALA A 73 8.67 -0.25 3.39
CA ALA A 73 8.05 -0.79 2.18
C ALA A 73 6.78 -1.61 2.48
N HIS A 74 6.77 -2.40 3.56
CA HIS A 74 5.59 -3.16 3.96
C HIS A 74 4.43 -2.28 4.45
N ARG A 75 4.69 -1.06 4.89
CA ARG A 75 3.67 -0.11 5.38
C ARG A 75 3.12 0.79 4.28
N ILE A 76 3.91 1.03 3.23
CA ILE A 76 3.62 2.05 2.22
C ILE A 76 3.20 1.45 0.87
N ILE A 77 3.19 0.13 0.73
CA ILE A 77 2.75 -0.53 -0.51
C ILE A 77 1.44 -1.27 -0.23
N ALA A 78 0.35 -0.75 -0.78
CA ALA A 78 -0.97 -1.36 -0.73
C ALA A 78 -1.36 -1.97 -2.07
N GLY A 79 -2.22 -2.97 -2.02
CA GLY A 79 -2.80 -3.56 -3.21
C GLY A 79 -4.11 -4.29 -2.96
N GLY A 80 -4.77 -4.62 -4.06
CA GLY A 80 -6.07 -5.29 -4.04
C GLY A 80 -6.41 -5.90 -5.39
N ILE A 81 -7.44 -6.74 -5.38
CA ILE A 81 -7.93 -7.45 -6.57
C ILE A 81 -9.41 -7.12 -6.76
N GLY A 82 -9.73 -6.52 -7.91
CA GLY A 82 -11.11 -6.26 -8.33
C GLY A 82 -11.60 -7.32 -9.31
N ARG A 83 -12.72 -7.97 -9.00
CA ARG A 83 -13.39 -8.93 -9.89
C ARG A 83 -14.31 -8.18 -10.85
N LYS A 84 -14.19 -8.48 -12.14
CA LYS A 84 -15.18 -8.10 -13.16
C LYS A 84 -16.29 -9.16 -13.19
N PRO A 85 -17.56 -8.78 -13.31
CA PRO A 85 -18.67 -9.72 -13.47
C PRO A 85 -18.48 -10.67 -14.65
#